data_AF-A0A3L7S281-F1
#
_entry.id   AF-A0A3L7S281-F1
#
_cell.length_a   1.000
_cell.length_b   1.000
_cell.length_c   1.000
_cell.angle_alpha   90.00
_cell.angle_beta   90.00
_cell.angle_gamma   90.00
#
_symmetry.space_group_name_H-M   'P 1'
#
loop_
_entity.id
_entity.type
_entity.pdbx_description
1 polymer ?
#
loop_
_entity_poly.entity_id
_entity_poly.type
_entity_poly.pdbx_seq_one_letter_code
_entity_poly.pdbx_strand_id
1 'polypeptide(L)'
;MKYKTRRFLLLLALVCDGAFSSRCMGEDQLGSIPDRAQVEAQPLGSNARRLISTMQLLGTPLADSSIKGLMNSIESGDADQIQQQLDPLVLFVVQINPEERVKVRRGPAKLTLQQFGFTPFLIKILNDSTVTKPLRIVSPQAGAVYAGVAKLSMQRQQSLELIENENRQRDKQRFLAVELFQQPPMSDRLSGLEVEYAVGLILSTESGRREVTIGFDLGQQEQDLGFRGEIPVLFSIRPAVPIQLSIRDEDDSPTTASLIIRDRQGHVYPPQAKRLAPDFFFQPQIYRADGERLLLPPGEFTVQSGRGPEYLTREQVLTVTETTSAPNEANLDRPAEQRLEIRLQRWVHPQRFGFYSGDHHIHAAGCAHYTSPTEGVLPVEMFRQVKGEGLNVGCVLTWGPCYGHQRQFFAPKPHDVSEPLTLLKYDLEISGFGSQALGHVCLLNLQDQTYPGSDGTETKGWPSWTTPVMRWAKAQGGITGYAHSASGLAIDAAAATRRLLQTYDQDQDGCLSSPEAKGALLPESWVRIDS
;
A
#
# COMPACT_ATOMS: atom_id res chain seq x y z
N MET A 1 -74.78 -26.09 -36.95
CA MET A 1 -75.27 -25.77 -35.59
C MET A 1 -74.51 -24.54 -35.10
N LYS A 2 -75.15 -23.36 -35.12
CA LYS A 2 -75.58 -22.57 -33.94
C LYS A 2 -74.45 -22.30 -32.93
N TYR A 3 -74.15 -21.11 -32.43
CA TYR A 3 -74.44 -19.67 -32.66
C TYR A 3 -73.77 -18.96 -31.46
N LYS A 4 -73.57 -17.61 -31.52
CA LYS A 4 -73.38 -16.63 -30.41
C LYS A 4 -71.94 -16.36 -29.90
N THR A 5 -71.46 -15.11 -29.67
CA THR A 5 -71.92 -13.73 -29.95
C THR A 5 -70.72 -12.75 -29.86
N ARG A 6 -70.82 -11.65 -30.63
CA ARG A 6 -69.97 -10.45 -30.73
C ARG A 6 -69.81 -9.63 -29.44
N ARG A 7 -68.75 -8.79 -29.35
CA ARG A 7 -68.89 -7.32 -29.28
C ARG A 7 -67.58 -6.56 -29.55
N PHE A 8 -67.72 -5.54 -30.39
CA PHE A 8 -66.78 -4.47 -30.74
C PHE A 8 -66.77 -3.42 -29.61
N LEU A 9 -65.63 -2.75 -29.38
CA LEU A 9 -65.61 -1.35 -28.96
C LEU A 9 -64.33 -0.66 -29.44
N LEU A 10 -64.53 0.24 -30.41
CA LEU A 10 -63.61 1.31 -30.80
C LEU A 10 -63.81 2.45 -29.79
N LEU A 11 -62.74 3.04 -29.25
CA LEU A 11 -62.81 4.39 -28.70
C LEU A 11 -61.49 5.13 -28.87
N LEU A 12 -61.64 6.36 -29.35
CA LEU A 12 -60.67 7.43 -29.60
C LEU A 12 -59.58 7.57 -28.53
N ALA A 13 -58.36 7.86 -28.98
CA ALA A 13 -57.40 8.66 -28.20
C ALA A 13 -56.84 9.78 -29.08
N LEU A 14 -57.01 11.01 -28.59
CA LEU A 14 -56.64 12.27 -29.20
C LEU A 14 -55.14 12.34 -29.55
N VAL A 15 -54.86 12.92 -30.71
CA VAL A 15 -53.55 13.51 -31.05
C VAL A 15 -53.45 14.83 -30.29
N CYS A 16 -52.55 14.90 -29.30
CA CYS A 16 -52.04 16.16 -28.79
C CYS A 16 -50.58 16.28 -29.23
N ASP A 17 -50.34 17.21 -30.15
CA ASP A 17 -49.01 17.69 -30.51
C ASP A 17 -48.33 18.30 -29.28
N GLY A 18 -47.34 17.59 -28.75
CA GLY A 18 -46.39 18.10 -27.76
C GLY A 18 -44.99 17.77 -28.26
N ALA A 19 -44.32 18.77 -28.81
CA ALA A 19 -42.93 18.67 -29.26
C ALA A 19 -42.01 18.29 -28.08
N PHE A 20 -41.76 17.00 -27.90
CA PHE A 20 -40.67 16.51 -27.07
C PHE A 20 -39.37 16.65 -27.86
N SER A 21 -38.70 17.78 -27.64
CA SER A 21 -37.28 17.94 -27.98
C SER A 21 -36.48 16.88 -27.22
N SER A 22 -36.02 15.87 -27.94
CA SER A 22 -34.96 14.96 -27.49
C SER A 22 -33.68 15.76 -27.24
N ARG A 23 -33.47 16.16 -25.97
CA ARG A 23 -32.14 16.49 -25.44
C ARG A 23 -31.70 15.32 -24.57
N CYS A 24 -31.19 14.27 -25.20
CA CYS A 24 -30.35 13.28 -24.54
C CYS A 24 -28.88 13.69 -24.70
N MET A 25 -28.42 14.58 -23.83
CA MET A 25 -27.01 14.71 -23.47
C MET A 25 -26.98 15.10 -21.99
N GLY A 26 -26.30 14.30 -21.16
CA GLY A 26 -25.95 14.74 -19.83
C GLY A 26 -24.97 15.90 -19.98
N GLU A 27 -25.46 17.12 -19.80
CA GLU A 27 -24.61 18.29 -19.63
C GLU A 27 -23.82 18.08 -18.34
N ASP A 28 -22.50 17.91 -18.46
CA ASP A 28 -21.57 18.14 -17.36
C ASP A 28 -21.94 19.50 -16.75
N GLN A 29 -22.44 19.53 -15.51
CA GLN A 29 -22.61 20.79 -14.80
C GLN A 29 -21.21 21.38 -14.56
N LEU A 30 -20.76 22.19 -15.51
CA LEU A 30 -19.58 23.03 -15.38
C LEU A 30 -19.77 23.89 -14.13
N GLY A 31 -18.81 23.85 -13.21
CA GLY A 31 -18.81 24.75 -12.08
C GLY A 31 -18.73 26.20 -12.55
N SER A 32 -19.32 27.11 -11.78
CA SER A 32 -19.25 28.54 -12.07
C SER A 32 -17.80 29.02 -12.08
N ILE A 33 -17.51 30.04 -12.89
CA ILE A 33 -16.23 30.75 -12.83
C ILE A 33 -16.03 31.25 -11.38
N PRO A 34 -14.86 31.02 -10.76
CA PRO A 34 -14.60 31.47 -9.41
C PRO A 34 -14.70 32.98 -9.27
N ASP A 35 -15.12 33.43 -8.08
CA ASP A 35 -15.05 34.84 -7.71
C ASP A 35 -13.56 35.29 -7.73
N ARG A 36 -13.29 36.51 -8.21
CA ARG A 36 -11.96 37.12 -8.13
C ARG A 36 -11.92 38.05 -6.94
N ALA A 37 -10.85 37.96 -6.16
CA ALA A 37 -10.63 38.84 -5.01
C ALA A 37 -9.38 39.70 -5.25
N GLN A 38 -9.36 40.86 -4.59
CA GLN A 38 -8.21 41.76 -4.61
C GLN A 38 -7.05 41.09 -3.87
N VAL A 39 -5.86 41.11 -4.48
CA VAL A 39 -4.63 40.52 -3.95
C VAL A 39 -3.43 41.20 -4.59
N GLU A 40 -2.33 41.29 -3.86
CA GLU A 40 -1.08 41.86 -4.37
C GLU A 40 -0.55 41.08 -5.59
N ALA A 41 -0.30 41.78 -6.69
CA ALA A 41 0.01 41.15 -7.98
C ALA A 41 1.35 40.41 -7.99
N GLN A 42 2.37 40.97 -7.33
CA GLN A 42 3.70 40.38 -7.29
C GLN A 42 3.74 39.00 -6.59
N PRO A 43 3.19 38.83 -5.36
CA PRO A 43 3.22 37.53 -4.69
C PRO A 43 2.29 36.51 -5.37
N LEU A 44 1.12 36.93 -5.90
CA LEU A 44 0.27 36.06 -6.71
C LEU A 44 0.99 35.61 -7.99
N GLY A 45 1.68 36.52 -8.68
CA GLY A 45 2.47 36.18 -9.86
C GLY A 45 3.61 35.20 -9.56
N SER A 46 4.20 35.29 -8.37
CA SER A 46 5.18 34.31 -7.89
C SER A 46 4.56 32.94 -7.62
N ASN A 47 3.35 32.88 -7.05
CA ASN A 47 2.57 31.64 -6.92
C ASN A 47 2.27 31.02 -8.29
N ALA A 48 1.85 31.81 -9.27
CA ALA A 48 1.59 31.35 -10.63
C ALA A 48 2.85 30.78 -11.34
N ARG A 49 4.04 31.39 -11.16
CA ARG A 49 5.31 30.84 -11.69
C ARG A 49 5.66 29.47 -11.09
N ARG A 50 5.45 29.30 -9.78
CA ARG A 50 5.63 28.00 -9.10
C ARG A 50 4.66 26.96 -9.64
N LEU A 51 3.40 27.35 -9.87
CA LEU A 51 2.36 26.49 -10.43
C LEU A 51 2.72 26.02 -11.84
N ILE A 52 3.16 26.92 -12.74
CA ILE A 52 3.63 26.54 -14.09
C ILE A 52 4.74 25.49 -14.00
N SER A 53 5.75 25.76 -13.16
CA SER A 53 6.90 24.87 -12.97
C SER A 53 6.48 23.51 -12.41
N THR A 54 5.52 23.51 -11.48
CA THR A 54 4.97 22.29 -10.85
C THR A 54 4.21 21.43 -11.85
N MET A 55 3.33 22.04 -12.65
CA MET A 55 2.57 21.32 -13.68
C MET A 55 3.49 20.67 -14.72
N GLN A 56 4.58 21.35 -15.08
CA GLN A 56 5.63 20.79 -15.94
C GLN A 56 6.37 19.62 -15.27
N LEU A 57 6.75 19.76 -14.00
CA LEU A 57 7.41 18.71 -13.21
C LEU A 57 6.54 17.44 -13.08
N LEU A 58 5.23 17.63 -12.92
CA LEU A 58 4.24 16.56 -12.82
C LEU A 58 3.86 15.95 -14.19
N GLY A 59 4.53 16.37 -15.28
CA GLY A 59 4.30 15.82 -16.62
C GLY A 59 2.97 16.24 -17.26
N THR A 60 2.28 17.23 -16.70
CA THR A 60 1.01 17.78 -17.23
C THR A 60 1.15 19.29 -17.46
N PRO A 61 2.09 19.73 -18.32
CA PRO A 61 2.34 21.15 -18.55
C PRO A 61 1.08 21.87 -19.04
N LEU A 62 0.91 23.13 -18.62
CA LEU A 62 -0.11 24.00 -19.19
C LEU A 62 0.14 24.23 -20.68
N ALA A 63 -0.91 24.50 -21.46
CA ALA A 63 -0.76 24.80 -22.87
C ALA A 63 0.13 26.04 -23.09
N ASP A 64 0.97 26.03 -24.12
CA ASP A 64 1.91 27.14 -24.42
C ASP A 64 1.22 28.51 -24.53
N SER A 65 0.00 28.55 -25.07
CA SER A 65 -0.82 29.76 -25.15
C SER A 65 -1.22 30.27 -23.77
N SER A 66 -1.62 29.37 -22.86
CA SER A 66 -1.95 29.69 -21.47
C SER A 66 -0.72 30.16 -20.70
N ILE A 67 0.44 29.51 -20.89
CA ILE A 67 1.71 29.93 -20.27
C ILE A 67 2.08 31.34 -20.74
N LYS A 68 2.05 31.61 -22.04
CA LYS A 68 2.34 32.95 -22.58
C LYS A 68 1.39 34.01 -22.04
N GLY A 69 0.08 33.75 -22.03
CA GLY A 69 -0.91 34.66 -21.49
C GLY A 69 -0.67 34.96 -20.01
N LEU A 70 -0.45 33.91 -19.21
CA LEU A 70 -0.18 34.02 -17.78
C LEU A 70 1.12 34.78 -17.48
N MET A 71 2.19 34.50 -18.22
CA MET A 71 3.48 35.19 -18.07
C MET A 71 3.37 36.69 -18.39
N ASN A 72 2.63 37.06 -19.44
CA ASN A 72 2.37 38.47 -19.76
C ASN A 72 1.61 39.17 -18.62
N SER A 73 0.59 38.53 -18.03
CA SER A 73 -0.15 39.09 -16.89
C SER A 73 0.71 39.24 -15.63
N ILE A 74 1.64 38.30 -15.41
CA ILE A 74 2.59 38.38 -14.30
C ILE A 74 3.56 39.56 -14.50
N GLU A 75 4.07 39.75 -15.72
CA GLU A 75 5.01 40.83 -16.05
C GLU A 75 4.35 42.21 -16.04
N SER A 76 3.07 42.31 -16.40
CA SER A 76 2.29 43.54 -16.30
C SER A 76 1.83 43.87 -14.89
N GLY A 77 2.06 42.99 -13.91
CA GLY A 77 1.61 43.17 -12.52
C GLY A 77 0.08 43.22 -12.38
N ASP A 78 -0.65 42.46 -13.21
CA ASP A 78 -2.12 42.48 -13.22
C ASP A 78 -2.68 41.23 -12.52
N ALA A 79 -3.01 41.36 -11.24
CA ALA A 79 -3.54 40.28 -10.41
C ALA A 79 -4.87 39.71 -10.95
N ASP A 80 -5.75 40.58 -11.48
CA ASP A 80 -7.04 40.17 -12.01
C ASP A 80 -6.89 39.36 -13.30
N GLN A 81 -5.95 39.74 -14.16
CA GLN A 81 -5.63 38.97 -15.37
C GLN A 81 -4.94 37.65 -15.03
N ILE A 82 -4.08 37.58 -14.02
CA ILE A 82 -3.52 36.30 -13.55
C ILE A 82 -4.64 35.34 -13.15
N GLN A 83 -5.59 35.81 -12.34
CA GLN A 83 -6.76 35.00 -11.96
C GLN A 83 -7.60 34.61 -13.18
N GLN A 84 -7.84 35.54 -14.10
CA GLN A 84 -8.59 35.28 -15.33
C GLN A 84 -8.01 34.14 -16.18
N GLN A 85 -6.69 34.02 -16.25
CA GLN A 85 -6.02 32.97 -17.02
C GLN A 85 -6.05 31.61 -16.30
N LEU A 86 -5.98 31.59 -14.97
CA LEU A 86 -5.95 30.36 -14.17
C LEU A 86 -7.34 29.80 -13.85
N ASP A 87 -8.32 30.67 -13.63
CA ASP A 87 -9.67 30.30 -13.19
C ASP A 87 -10.36 29.23 -14.06
N PRO A 88 -10.25 29.24 -15.42
CA PRO A 88 -10.80 28.18 -16.26
C PRO A 88 -10.22 26.78 -16.04
N LEU A 89 -9.03 26.70 -15.43
CA LEU A 89 -8.29 25.47 -15.16
C LEU A 89 -8.52 24.93 -13.74
N VAL A 90 -9.32 25.63 -12.93
CA VAL A 90 -9.59 25.28 -11.53
C VAL A 90 -10.63 24.16 -11.45
N LEU A 91 -10.29 23.09 -10.72
CA LEU A 91 -11.21 21.98 -10.43
C LEU A 91 -12.08 22.28 -9.21
N PHE A 92 -11.47 22.86 -8.17
CA PHE A 92 -12.11 23.21 -6.90
C PHE A 92 -11.77 24.61 -6.45
N VAL A 93 -12.77 25.32 -5.93
CA VAL A 93 -12.61 26.60 -5.24
C VAL A 93 -12.80 26.35 -3.76
N VAL A 94 -11.75 26.59 -2.98
CA VAL A 94 -11.75 26.47 -1.53
C VAL A 94 -11.81 27.87 -0.96
N GLN A 95 -12.87 28.17 -0.21
CA GLN A 95 -13.02 29.44 0.48
C GLN A 95 -12.83 29.22 1.99
N ILE A 96 -11.93 29.98 2.60
CA ILE A 96 -11.67 29.99 4.03
C ILE A 96 -12.21 31.32 4.53
N ASN A 97 -13.26 31.27 5.35
CA ASN A 97 -13.86 32.49 5.89
C ASN A 97 -13.01 33.06 7.06
N PRO A 98 -13.30 34.28 7.57
CA PRO A 98 -12.56 34.87 8.68
C PRO A 98 -12.51 34.04 9.96
N GLU A 99 -13.49 33.17 10.20
CA GLU A 99 -13.51 32.20 11.32
C GLU A 99 -12.81 30.87 11.01
N GLU A 100 -11.98 30.81 9.95
CA GLU A 100 -11.24 29.63 9.48
C GLU A 100 -12.10 28.42 9.07
N ARG A 101 -13.39 28.65 8.77
CA ARG A 101 -14.27 27.60 8.23
C ARG A 101 -14.07 27.46 6.73
N VAL A 102 -13.96 26.20 6.31
CA VAL A 102 -13.70 25.84 4.91
C VAL A 102 -15.01 25.53 4.19
N LYS A 103 -15.20 26.17 3.04
CA LYS A 103 -16.26 25.88 2.09
C LYS A 103 -15.66 25.50 0.75
N VAL A 104 -16.09 24.38 0.19
CA VAL A 104 -15.65 23.94 -1.15
C VAL A 104 -16.77 24.14 -2.18
N ARG A 105 -16.39 24.56 -3.38
CA ARG A 105 -17.27 24.67 -4.55
C ARG A 105 -16.58 24.08 -5.78
N ARG A 106 -17.39 23.67 -6.74
CA ARG A 106 -16.93 23.14 -8.02
C ARG A 106 -16.44 24.27 -8.94
N GLY A 107 -15.24 24.13 -9.49
CA GLY A 107 -14.70 25.01 -10.54
C GLY A 107 -15.08 24.58 -11.96
N PRO A 108 -14.59 25.28 -13.00
CA PRO A 108 -14.95 25.00 -14.40
C PRO A 108 -14.15 23.87 -15.07
N ALA A 109 -13.01 23.42 -14.52
CA ALA A 109 -12.14 22.43 -15.19
C ALA A 109 -12.81 21.06 -15.34
N LYS A 110 -12.45 20.27 -16.36
CA LYS A 110 -13.08 18.96 -16.61
C LYS A 110 -12.85 17.93 -15.50
N LEU A 111 -13.84 17.09 -15.24
CA LEU A 111 -13.81 16.02 -14.23
C LEU A 111 -13.25 14.72 -14.79
N THR A 112 -12.02 14.76 -15.29
CA THR A 112 -11.37 13.58 -15.86
C THR A 112 -10.18 13.14 -15.02
N LEU A 113 -10.13 11.86 -14.67
CA LEU A 113 -9.00 11.24 -13.97
C LEU A 113 -8.43 10.10 -14.82
N GLN A 114 -7.26 9.63 -14.43
CA GLN A 114 -6.61 8.44 -14.98
C GLN A 114 -6.58 7.32 -13.94
N GLN A 115 -7.09 6.13 -14.29
CA GLN A 115 -6.95 4.96 -13.42
C GLN A 115 -5.46 4.63 -13.24
N PHE A 116 -5.08 4.36 -12.00
CA PHE A 116 -3.72 4.17 -11.52
C PHE A 116 -2.77 5.34 -11.83
N GLY A 117 -3.24 6.54 -12.18
CA GLY A 117 -2.38 7.71 -12.39
C GLY A 117 -2.75 8.86 -11.47
N PHE A 118 -1.76 9.47 -10.83
CA PHE A 118 -1.97 10.73 -10.12
C PHE A 118 -2.26 11.83 -11.12
N THR A 119 -3.51 12.28 -11.16
CA THR A 119 -3.95 13.34 -12.05
C THR A 119 -3.85 14.69 -11.34
N PRO A 120 -2.99 15.62 -11.80
CA PRO A 120 -2.88 16.93 -11.19
C PRO A 120 -4.03 17.85 -11.59
N PHE A 121 -4.48 18.67 -10.65
CA PHE A 121 -5.50 19.69 -10.88
C PHE A 121 -5.24 20.94 -10.05
N LEU A 122 -5.78 22.07 -10.52
CA LEU A 122 -5.65 23.33 -9.81
C LEU A 122 -6.77 23.53 -8.80
N ILE A 123 -6.40 24.05 -7.65
CA ILE A 123 -7.29 24.47 -6.58
C ILE A 123 -7.09 25.97 -6.40
N LYS A 124 -8.17 26.74 -6.51
CA LYS A 124 -8.15 28.16 -6.13
C LYS A 124 -8.51 28.26 -4.65
N ILE A 125 -7.68 28.97 -3.88
CA ILE A 125 -7.91 29.20 -2.46
C ILE A 125 -8.24 30.69 -2.29
N LEU A 126 -9.44 30.98 -1.79
CA LEU A 126 -9.89 32.29 -1.36
C LEU A 126 -9.76 32.33 0.16
N ASN A 127 -8.78 33.08 0.66
CA ASN A 127 -8.36 33.04 2.06
C ASN A 127 -8.75 34.35 2.76
N ASP A 128 -10.04 34.50 3.07
CA ASP A 128 -10.59 35.69 3.72
C ASP A 128 -10.04 35.86 5.16
N SER A 129 -9.47 34.81 5.75
CA SER A 129 -8.81 34.85 7.07
C SER A 129 -7.32 35.16 7.01
N THR A 130 -6.69 35.18 5.83
CA THR A 130 -5.23 35.30 5.66
C THR A 130 -4.41 34.26 6.45
N VAL A 131 -4.99 33.08 6.69
CA VAL A 131 -4.36 32.02 7.48
C VAL A 131 -3.15 31.41 6.76
N THR A 132 -2.13 31.01 7.51
CA THR A 132 -0.89 30.38 7.00
C THR A 132 -0.78 28.91 7.42
N LYS A 133 -1.90 28.25 7.70
CA LYS A 133 -1.96 26.83 8.10
C LYS A 133 -1.80 25.91 6.88
N PRO A 134 -1.37 24.65 7.08
CA PRO A 134 -1.45 23.65 6.02
C PRO A 134 -2.92 23.39 5.65
N LEU A 135 -3.24 23.51 4.36
CA LEU A 135 -4.48 22.97 3.81
C LEU A 135 -4.34 21.47 3.62
N ARG A 136 -5.40 20.71 3.83
CA ARG A 136 -5.48 19.27 3.56
C ARG A 136 -6.60 18.99 2.59
N ILE A 137 -6.39 18.01 1.72
CA ILE A 137 -7.44 17.40 0.91
C ILE A 137 -7.82 16.07 1.55
N VAL A 138 -9.12 15.83 1.69
CA VAL A 138 -9.67 14.62 2.30
C VAL A 138 -10.76 14.04 1.43
N SER A 139 -10.98 12.73 1.56
CA SER A 139 -12.08 12.03 0.91
C SER A 139 -12.42 10.77 1.69
N PRO A 140 -13.70 10.43 1.91
CA PRO A 140 -14.08 9.17 2.52
C PRO A 140 -13.69 7.97 1.64
N GLN A 141 -13.59 8.17 0.32
CA GLN A 141 -13.11 7.16 -0.63
C GLN A 141 -11.56 7.05 -0.67
N ALA A 142 -10.83 7.85 0.11
CA ALA A 142 -9.36 7.81 0.15
C ALA A 142 -8.79 6.94 1.29
N GLY A 143 -7.47 6.72 1.26
CA GLY A 143 -6.72 6.01 2.31
C GLY A 143 -6.40 4.56 1.99
N ALA A 144 -5.83 3.84 2.95
CA ALA A 144 -5.44 2.45 2.77
C ALA A 144 -6.66 1.55 2.52
N VAL A 145 -6.51 0.49 1.71
CA VAL A 145 -7.54 -0.56 1.54
C VAL A 145 -7.40 -1.71 2.54
N TYR A 146 -6.26 -1.79 3.22
CA TYR A 146 -5.92 -2.78 4.24
C TYR A 146 -6.17 -2.23 5.66
N ALA A 147 -6.21 -3.14 6.65
CA ALA A 147 -6.52 -2.78 8.04
C ALA A 147 -5.75 -3.55 9.12
N GLY A 148 -4.73 -4.31 8.75
CA GLY A 148 -4.07 -5.25 9.64
C GLY A 148 -2.58 -5.01 9.82
N VAL A 149 -2.14 -3.87 10.36
CA VAL A 149 -0.74 -3.74 10.83
C VAL A 149 -0.62 -3.77 12.35
N ALA A 150 0.32 -4.57 12.87
CA ALA A 150 0.66 -4.54 14.29
C ALA A 150 1.55 -3.32 14.58
N LYS A 151 1.09 -2.42 15.46
CA LYS A 151 1.79 -1.17 15.81
C LYS A 151 3.25 -1.41 16.22
N LEU A 152 3.51 -2.41 17.06
CA LEU A 152 4.87 -2.74 17.51
C LEU A 152 5.76 -3.19 16.34
N SER A 153 5.22 -3.93 15.37
CA SER A 153 5.96 -4.35 14.18
C SER A 153 6.30 -3.14 13.30
N MET A 154 5.34 -2.24 13.06
CA MET A 154 5.58 -1.02 12.29
C MET A 154 6.59 -0.08 12.96
N GLN A 155 6.57 0.03 14.30
CA GLN A 155 7.58 0.79 15.04
C GLN A 155 8.99 0.24 14.84
N ARG A 156 9.17 -1.09 14.90
CA ARG A 156 10.47 -1.72 14.67
C ARG A 156 10.94 -1.56 13.22
N GLN A 157 10.00 -1.52 12.27
CA GLN A 157 10.27 -1.34 10.84
C GLN A 157 10.38 0.14 10.42
N GLN A 158 10.16 1.08 11.34
CA GLN A 158 10.12 2.52 11.05
C GLN A 158 9.07 2.88 9.99
N SER A 159 7.92 2.20 10.00
CA SER A 159 6.84 2.36 9.02
C SER A 159 5.51 2.70 9.68
N LEU A 160 5.52 3.63 10.64
CA LEU A 160 4.34 4.04 11.41
C LEU A 160 3.24 4.65 10.54
N GLU A 161 3.61 5.26 9.41
CA GLU A 161 2.71 5.81 8.41
C GLU A 161 1.74 4.77 7.84
N LEU A 162 2.11 3.48 7.82
CA LEU A 162 1.23 2.41 7.37
C LEU A 162 0.01 2.20 8.29
N ILE A 163 0.07 2.68 9.53
CA ILE A 163 -1.04 2.61 10.50
C ILE A 163 -2.05 3.75 10.26
N GLU A 164 -1.63 4.84 9.63
CA GLU A 164 -2.48 6.01 9.47
C GLU A 164 -3.64 5.70 8.52
N ASN A 165 -4.86 5.98 8.97
CA ASN A 165 -6.09 5.77 8.19
C ASN A 165 -6.26 4.33 7.64
N GLU A 166 -5.96 3.30 8.44
CA GLU A 166 -6.30 1.91 8.15
C GLU A 166 -7.81 1.71 7.86
N ASN A 167 -8.13 0.79 6.96
CA ASN A 167 -9.51 0.43 6.58
C ASN A 167 -10.21 -0.49 7.59
N ARG A 168 -10.21 -0.14 8.88
CA ARG A 168 -10.75 -1.00 9.95
C ARG A 168 -12.22 -1.37 9.76
N GLN A 169 -12.99 -0.51 9.09
CA GLN A 169 -14.39 -0.73 8.77
C GLN A 169 -14.61 -1.58 7.50
N ARG A 170 -13.53 -2.01 6.82
CA ARG A 170 -13.57 -2.79 5.57
C ARG A 170 -14.43 -2.13 4.49
N ASP A 171 -14.34 -0.82 4.40
CA ASP A 171 -15.05 -0.05 3.39
C ASP A 171 -14.50 -0.40 2.00
N LYS A 172 -15.40 -0.83 1.13
CA LYS A 172 -15.09 -1.22 -0.25
C LYS A 172 -14.96 -0.01 -1.19
N GLN A 173 -15.35 1.18 -0.73
CA GLN A 173 -15.32 2.41 -1.52
C GLN A 173 -13.97 3.14 -1.46
N ARG A 174 -12.93 2.54 -0.87
CA ARG A 174 -11.60 3.14 -0.74
C ARG A 174 -10.76 3.06 -2.01
N PHE A 175 -11.30 3.52 -3.14
CA PHE A 175 -10.62 3.42 -4.43
C PHE A 175 -9.70 4.61 -4.77
N LEU A 176 -9.67 5.69 -3.97
CA LEU A 176 -8.89 6.91 -4.25
C LEU A 176 -7.61 7.06 -3.42
N ALA A 177 -6.61 7.74 -3.98
CA ALA A 177 -5.60 8.43 -3.19
C ALA A 177 -5.68 9.92 -3.52
N VAL A 178 -5.61 10.77 -2.50
CA VAL A 178 -5.69 12.22 -2.65
C VAL A 178 -4.58 12.87 -1.85
N GLU A 179 -3.93 13.87 -2.42
CA GLU A 179 -2.90 14.65 -1.74
C GLU A 179 -2.78 16.05 -2.35
N LEU A 180 -2.19 16.97 -1.60
CA LEU A 180 -1.72 18.24 -2.14
C LEU A 180 -0.25 18.12 -2.46
N PHE A 181 0.18 18.65 -3.61
CA PHE A 181 1.59 18.69 -3.95
C PHE A 181 2.27 19.81 -3.14
N GLN A 182 2.99 19.42 -2.10
CA GLN A 182 3.58 20.32 -1.09
C GLN A 182 5.12 20.37 -1.14
N GLN A 183 5.74 19.74 -2.13
CA GLN A 183 7.19 19.79 -2.34
C GLN A 183 7.59 21.01 -3.20
N PRO A 184 8.85 21.49 -3.10
CA PRO A 184 9.37 22.51 -4.00
C PRO A 184 9.07 22.16 -5.48
N PRO A 185 8.59 23.14 -6.28
CA PRO A 185 8.60 24.56 -5.99
C PRO A 185 7.39 25.07 -5.18
N MET A 186 6.39 24.23 -4.86
CA MET A 186 5.25 24.62 -4.02
C MET A 186 5.61 24.70 -2.53
N SER A 187 4.64 25.12 -1.70
CA SER A 187 4.77 25.27 -0.24
C SER A 187 3.83 24.29 0.48
N ASP A 188 4.24 23.82 1.65
CA ASP A 188 3.44 22.97 2.54
C ASP A 188 2.40 23.75 3.35
N ARG A 189 2.48 25.08 3.33
CA ARG A 189 1.61 26.01 4.04
C ARG A 189 1.04 27.06 3.10
N LEU A 190 -0.16 27.52 3.43
CA LEU A 190 -0.75 28.71 2.82
C LEU A 190 0.13 29.93 3.09
N SER A 191 0.21 30.81 2.11
CA SER A 191 1.02 32.03 2.13
C SER A 191 0.42 33.15 2.98
N GLY A 192 -0.89 33.09 3.26
CA GLY A 192 -1.65 34.16 3.89
C GLY A 192 -2.18 35.22 2.90
N LEU A 193 -1.92 35.07 1.60
CA LEU A 193 -2.53 35.89 0.56
C LEU A 193 -4.04 35.66 0.51
N GLU A 194 -4.79 36.69 0.14
CA GLU A 194 -6.24 36.65 -0.07
C GLU A 194 -6.62 35.64 -1.16
N VAL A 195 -5.76 35.48 -2.18
CA VAL A 195 -5.89 34.46 -3.22
C VAL A 195 -4.55 33.78 -3.48
N GLU A 196 -4.56 32.46 -3.50
CA GLU A 196 -3.46 31.66 -4.02
C GLU A 196 -3.96 30.38 -4.70
N TYR A 197 -3.12 29.77 -5.52
CA TYR A 197 -3.41 28.52 -6.20
C TYR A 197 -2.52 27.40 -5.69
N ALA A 198 -3.12 26.23 -5.49
CA ALA A 198 -2.44 24.99 -5.11
C ALA A 198 -2.66 23.90 -6.17
N VAL A 199 -1.81 22.88 -6.15
CA VAL A 199 -1.94 21.69 -7.01
C VAL A 199 -2.37 20.52 -6.15
N GLY A 200 -3.52 19.94 -6.46
CA GLY A 200 -3.96 18.67 -5.89
C GLY A 200 -3.66 17.51 -6.83
N LEU A 201 -3.49 16.33 -6.27
CA LEU A 201 -3.32 15.08 -6.99
C LEU A 201 -4.43 14.11 -6.56
N ILE A 202 -5.15 13.54 -7.54
CA ILE A 202 -6.12 12.47 -7.31
C ILE A 202 -5.71 11.27 -8.17
N LEU A 203 -5.58 10.11 -7.54
CA LEU A 203 -5.47 8.82 -8.20
C LEU A 203 -6.73 8.00 -7.90
N SER A 204 -7.21 7.25 -8.89
CA SER A 204 -8.24 6.23 -8.70
C SER A 204 -7.72 4.86 -9.11
N THR A 205 -8.06 3.82 -8.34
CA THR A 205 -7.81 2.41 -8.71
C THR A 205 -8.92 1.82 -9.59
N GLU A 206 -10.05 2.52 -9.71
CA GLU A 206 -11.18 2.14 -10.55
C GLU A 206 -11.28 3.03 -11.80
N SER A 207 -11.93 2.53 -12.85
CA SER A 207 -12.21 3.24 -14.10
C SER A 207 -13.72 3.45 -14.33
N GLY A 208 -14.07 4.30 -15.29
CA GLY A 208 -15.45 4.61 -15.65
C GLY A 208 -16.01 5.80 -14.88
N ARG A 209 -17.35 5.91 -14.80
CA ARG A 209 -18.01 6.98 -14.04
C ARG A 209 -18.04 6.63 -12.56
N ARG A 210 -17.52 7.51 -11.69
CA ARG A 210 -17.49 7.35 -10.23
C ARG A 210 -17.81 8.65 -9.52
N GLU A 211 -18.74 8.60 -8.60
CA GLU A 211 -18.98 9.71 -7.67
C GLU A 211 -17.93 9.67 -6.56
N VAL A 212 -17.34 10.83 -6.31
CA VAL A 212 -16.28 11.03 -5.34
C VAL A 212 -16.64 12.21 -4.46
N THR A 213 -16.52 12.04 -3.15
CA THR A 213 -16.64 13.16 -2.22
C THR A 213 -15.23 13.70 -1.96
N ILE A 214 -14.99 14.96 -2.35
CA ILE A 214 -13.75 15.67 -2.04
C ILE A 214 -14.04 16.73 -0.99
N GLY A 215 -13.22 16.78 0.05
CA GLY A 215 -13.26 17.82 1.06
C GLY A 215 -11.90 18.45 1.32
N PHE A 216 -11.93 19.58 2.02
CA PHE A 216 -10.75 20.32 2.42
C PHE A 216 -10.86 20.78 3.88
N ASP A 217 -9.76 20.73 4.62
CA ASP A 217 -9.70 21.19 6.02
C ASP A 217 -8.34 21.82 6.38
N LEU A 218 -8.28 22.47 7.55
CA LEU A 218 -7.08 23.09 8.13
C LEU A 218 -6.56 22.33 9.37
N GLY A 219 -6.88 21.03 9.50
CA GLY A 219 -6.40 20.17 10.58
C GLY A 219 -7.20 20.18 11.89
N GLN A 220 -8.37 20.85 11.94
CA GLN A 220 -9.31 20.71 13.06
C GLN A 220 -10.38 19.67 12.73
N GLN A 221 -10.49 18.62 13.55
CA GLN A 221 -11.47 17.53 13.42
C GLN A 221 -12.90 17.90 13.83
N GLU A 222 -13.20 19.17 14.10
CA GLU A 222 -14.59 19.59 14.23
C GLU A 222 -15.20 19.60 12.84
N GLN A 223 -15.91 18.51 12.49
CA GLN A 223 -16.82 18.47 11.36
C GLN A 223 -17.68 19.73 11.42
N ASP A 224 -17.45 20.65 10.47
CA ASP A 224 -18.29 21.83 10.31
C ASP A 224 -19.74 21.33 10.21
N LEU A 225 -20.60 21.83 11.11
CA LEU A 225 -21.97 21.35 11.41
C LEU A 225 -22.97 21.44 10.22
N GLY A 226 -22.48 21.50 8.99
CA GLY A 226 -23.28 21.51 7.77
C GLY A 226 -22.59 20.96 6.52
N PHE A 227 -21.55 20.12 6.64
CA PHE A 227 -20.87 19.45 5.50
C PHE A 227 -20.40 20.40 4.38
N ARG A 228 -20.11 21.66 4.71
CA ARG A 228 -19.77 22.70 3.71
C ARG A 228 -18.35 22.56 3.16
N GLY A 229 -17.48 21.89 3.90
CA GLY A 229 -16.10 21.60 3.52
C GLY A 229 -15.95 20.44 2.54
N GLU A 230 -17.04 19.78 2.13
CA GLU A 230 -17.02 18.67 1.18
C GLU A 230 -18.04 18.83 0.05
N ILE A 231 -17.77 18.18 -1.10
CA ILE A 231 -18.65 18.18 -2.26
C ILE A 231 -18.59 16.82 -2.99
N PRO A 232 -19.75 16.21 -3.29
CA PRO A 232 -19.83 15.04 -4.16
C PRO A 232 -19.69 15.46 -5.63
N VAL A 233 -18.87 14.73 -6.38
CA VAL A 233 -18.51 15.05 -7.77
C VAL A 233 -18.41 13.77 -8.60
N LEU A 234 -19.10 13.74 -9.73
CA LEU A 234 -19.05 12.61 -10.67
C LEU A 234 -17.87 12.75 -11.64
N PHE A 235 -16.83 11.94 -11.45
CA PHE A 235 -15.67 11.89 -12.34
C PHE A 235 -15.85 10.87 -13.47
N SER A 236 -15.26 11.19 -14.63
CA SER A 236 -14.99 10.24 -15.72
C SER A 236 -13.54 9.78 -15.63
N ILE A 237 -13.34 8.51 -15.31
CA ILE A 237 -12.00 7.95 -15.06
C ILE A 237 -11.59 7.07 -16.23
N ARG A 238 -10.53 7.48 -16.94
CA ARG A 238 -10.00 6.72 -18.08
C ARG A 238 -9.38 5.40 -17.59
N PRO A 239 -9.54 4.29 -18.32
CA PRO A 239 -8.95 3.01 -17.93
C PRO A 239 -7.42 3.06 -18.01
N ALA A 240 -6.77 2.25 -17.20
CA ALA A 240 -5.34 1.99 -17.29
C ALA A 240 -5.03 1.04 -18.46
N VAL A 241 -3.77 1.00 -18.86
CA VAL A 241 -3.29 0.16 -19.96
C VAL A 241 -2.81 -1.17 -19.40
N PRO A 242 -3.32 -2.32 -19.89
CA PRO A 242 -2.78 -3.63 -19.55
C PRO A 242 -1.44 -3.87 -20.25
N ILE A 243 -0.40 -4.09 -19.45
CA ILE A 243 0.96 -4.43 -19.88
C ILE A 243 1.16 -5.92 -19.72
N GLN A 244 1.39 -6.62 -20.82
CA GLN A 244 1.65 -8.04 -20.85
C GLN A 244 3.11 -8.31 -20.47
N LEU A 245 3.35 -9.15 -19.47
CA LEU A 245 4.70 -9.47 -19.00
C LEU A 245 5.26 -10.69 -19.72
N SER A 246 6.51 -10.58 -20.13
CA SER A 246 7.33 -11.71 -20.61
C SER A 246 8.57 -11.82 -19.75
N ILE A 247 8.63 -12.84 -18.91
CA ILE A 247 9.67 -13.01 -17.90
C ILE A 247 10.37 -14.34 -18.16
N ARG A 248 11.67 -14.25 -18.47
CA ARG A 248 12.53 -15.40 -18.76
C ARG A 248 13.69 -15.46 -17.77
N ASP A 249 13.98 -16.65 -17.28
CA ASP A 249 15.19 -16.93 -16.48
C ASP A 249 16.43 -17.09 -17.38
N GLU A 250 17.60 -17.40 -16.80
CA GLU A 250 18.86 -17.55 -17.56
C GLU A 250 18.83 -18.69 -18.59
N ASP A 251 17.99 -19.69 -18.39
CA ASP A 251 17.80 -20.86 -19.25
C ASP A 251 16.63 -20.71 -20.24
N ASP A 252 16.10 -19.49 -20.37
CA ASP A 252 14.93 -19.14 -21.18
C ASP A 252 13.62 -19.79 -20.73
N SER A 253 13.57 -20.38 -19.53
CA SER A 253 12.33 -20.87 -18.94
C SER A 253 11.46 -19.71 -18.40
N PRO A 254 10.13 -19.84 -18.43
CA PRO A 254 9.22 -18.90 -17.76
C PRO A 254 9.42 -18.93 -16.24
N THR A 255 9.46 -17.76 -15.60
CA THR A 255 9.64 -17.67 -14.14
C THR A 255 8.94 -16.46 -13.54
N THR A 256 9.14 -16.25 -12.24
CA THR A 256 8.65 -15.09 -11.48
C THR A 256 9.79 -14.12 -11.22
N ALA A 257 9.55 -12.82 -11.43
CA ALA A 257 10.49 -11.75 -11.11
C ALA A 257 9.95 -10.84 -10.00
N SER A 258 10.86 -10.28 -9.22
CA SER A 258 10.67 -9.11 -8.36
C SER A 258 10.71 -7.85 -9.23
N LEU A 259 9.67 -7.00 -9.12
CA LEU A 259 9.51 -5.79 -9.92
C LEU A 259 9.30 -4.57 -9.00
N ILE A 260 10.09 -3.52 -9.19
CA ILE A 260 9.82 -2.18 -8.65
C ILE A 260 9.58 -1.25 -9.83
N ILE A 261 8.38 -0.67 -9.90
CA ILE A 261 7.97 0.21 -10.99
C ILE A 261 7.74 1.59 -10.41
N ARG A 262 8.43 2.60 -10.94
CA ARG A 262 8.34 3.99 -10.49
C ARG A 262 8.04 4.93 -11.63
N ASP A 263 7.19 5.93 -11.39
CA ASP A 263 7.10 7.09 -12.29
C ASP A 263 8.27 8.06 -12.05
N ARG A 264 8.28 9.16 -12.80
CA ARG A 264 9.29 10.22 -12.68
C ARG A 264 9.27 10.94 -11.32
N GLN A 265 8.16 10.87 -10.59
CA GLN A 265 8.01 11.45 -9.26
C GLN A 265 8.43 10.47 -8.15
N GLY A 266 8.77 9.23 -8.52
CA GLY A 266 9.20 8.19 -7.59
C GLY A 266 8.06 7.39 -6.96
N HIS A 267 6.80 7.64 -7.35
CA HIS A 267 5.66 6.86 -6.86
C HIS A 267 5.77 5.41 -7.32
N VAL A 268 5.48 4.48 -6.43
CA VAL A 268 5.57 3.05 -6.71
C VAL A 268 4.26 2.52 -7.27
N TYR A 269 4.32 1.70 -8.32
CA TYR A 269 3.16 1.07 -8.96
C TYR A 269 3.13 -0.46 -8.78
N PRO A 270 1.95 -1.05 -8.46
CA PRO A 270 0.72 -0.38 -8.00
C PRO A 270 0.95 0.42 -6.70
N PRO A 271 0.15 1.46 -6.41
CA PRO A 271 0.29 2.24 -5.18
C PRO A 271 0.20 1.36 -3.94
N GLN A 272 1.18 1.45 -3.04
CA GLN A 272 1.28 0.58 -1.86
C GLN A 272 0.03 0.60 -0.97
N ALA A 273 -0.53 1.79 -0.71
CA ALA A 273 -1.77 1.97 0.04
C ALA A 273 -3.00 1.24 -0.57
N LYS A 274 -2.88 0.81 -1.83
CA LYS A 274 -3.94 0.16 -2.63
C LYS A 274 -3.68 -1.31 -2.92
N ARG A 275 -2.67 -1.90 -2.28
CA ARG A 275 -2.32 -3.31 -2.48
C ARG A 275 -3.09 -4.21 -1.52
N LEU A 276 -3.64 -5.29 -2.09
CA LEU A 276 -4.14 -6.47 -1.42
C LEU A 276 -3.38 -7.69 -1.98
N ALA A 277 -3.68 -8.89 -1.48
CA ALA A 277 -3.12 -10.12 -2.04
C ALA A 277 -3.27 -10.14 -3.58
N PRO A 278 -2.20 -10.49 -4.32
CA PRO A 278 -0.94 -11.07 -3.84
C PRO A 278 0.17 -10.04 -3.53
N ASP A 279 -0.11 -8.74 -3.61
CA ASP A 279 0.88 -7.68 -3.46
C ASP A 279 0.94 -7.16 -2.03
N PHE A 280 2.13 -7.20 -1.43
CA PHE A 280 2.30 -6.76 -0.05
C PHE A 280 2.41 -5.23 -0.04
N PHE A 281 1.60 -4.56 0.78
CA PHE A 281 1.56 -3.09 0.84
C PHE A 281 2.79 -2.48 1.54
N PHE A 282 3.48 -3.27 2.36
CA PHE A 282 4.60 -2.82 3.19
C PHE A 282 5.98 -3.00 2.53
N GLN A 283 6.02 -3.43 1.26
CA GLN A 283 7.27 -3.53 0.49
C GLN A 283 7.10 -2.85 -0.86
N PRO A 284 8.15 -2.24 -1.44
CA PRO A 284 8.04 -1.54 -2.72
C PRO A 284 7.81 -2.51 -3.88
N GLN A 285 8.49 -3.66 -3.88
CA GLN A 285 8.45 -4.63 -4.96
C GLN A 285 7.14 -5.44 -4.98
N ILE A 286 6.73 -5.81 -6.19
CA ILE A 286 5.70 -6.82 -6.44
C ILE A 286 6.33 -8.00 -7.16
N TYR A 287 5.66 -9.15 -7.13
CA TYR A 287 6.12 -10.34 -7.83
C TYR A 287 5.16 -10.71 -8.93
N ARG A 288 5.70 -10.91 -10.13
CA ARG A 288 4.91 -11.31 -11.29
C ARG A 288 5.54 -12.49 -12.00
N ALA A 289 4.68 -13.43 -12.42
CA ALA A 289 5.06 -14.55 -13.25
C ALA A 289 4.99 -14.17 -14.73
N ASP A 290 5.73 -14.91 -15.57
CA ASP A 290 5.58 -14.85 -17.02
C ASP A 290 4.11 -15.00 -17.43
N GLY A 291 3.67 -14.19 -18.41
CA GLY A 291 2.28 -14.23 -18.88
C GLY A 291 1.28 -13.44 -18.03
N GLU A 292 1.66 -12.94 -16.84
CA GLU A 292 0.79 -12.05 -16.07
C GLU A 292 0.70 -10.65 -16.68
N ARG A 293 -0.25 -9.85 -16.17
CA ARG A 293 -0.51 -8.49 -16.62
C ARG A 293 -0.37 -7.48 -15.48
N LEU A 294 0.04 -6.27 -15.83
CA LEU A 294 0.05 -5.11 -14.95
C LEU A 294 -0.79 -4.00 -15.54
N LEU A 295 -1.53 -3.27 -14.70
CA LEU A 295 -2.25 -2.08 -15.11
C LEU A 295 -1.41 -0.85 -14.76
N LEU A 296 -1.03 -0.08 -15.77
CA LEU A 296 -0.30 1.17 -15.61
C LEU A 296 -1.04 2.30 -16.33
N PRO A 297 -1.02 3.53 -15.81
CA PRO A 297 -1.51 4.67 -16.57
C PRO A 297 -0.54 4.96 -17.74
N PRO A 298 -0.98 5.68 -18.78
CA PRO A 298 -0.08 6.24 -19.77
C PRO A 298 0.99 7.11 -19.11
N GLY A 299 2.24 6.96 -19.54
CA GLY A 299 3.38 7.65 -18.92
C GLY A 299 4.70 6.92 -19.11
N GLU A 300 5.75 7.46 -18.52
CA GLU A 300 7.08 6.84 -18.52
C GLU A 300 7.39 6.31 -17.12
N PHE A 301 7.91 5.09 -17.07
CA PHE A 301 8.25 4.39 -15.84
C PHE A 301 9.67 3.85 -15.89
N THR A 302 10.34 3.89 -14.75
CA THR A 302 11.53 3.09 -14.49
C THR A 302 11.11 1.76 -13.91
N VAL A 303 11.49 0.66 -14.54
CA VAL A 303 11.24 -0.70 -14.06
C VAL A 303 12.56 -1.32 -13.62
N GLN A 304 12.67 -1.62 -12.34
CA GLN A 304 13.72 -2.46 -11.79
C GLN A 304 13.22 -3.89 -11.67
N SER A 305 13.98 -4.85 -12.20
CA SER A 305 13.67 -6.27 -12.17
C SER A 305 14.81 -7.09 -11.58
N GLY A 306 14.49 -8.09 -10.78
CA GLY A 306 15.45 -9.04 -10.19
C GLY A 306 14.77 -10.33 -9.73
N ARG A 307 15.54 -11.22 -9.09
CA ARG A 307 15.02 -12.48 -8.53
C ARG A 307 15.85 -12.93 -7.31
N GLY A 308 15.97 -12.04 -6.33
CA GLY A 308 16.79 -12.24 -5.13
C GLY A 308 18.30 -12.06 -5.35
N PRO A 309 19.12 -12.39 -4.34
CA PRO A 309 20.52 -11.99 -4.26
C PRO A 309 21.44 -12.69 -5.26
N GLU A 310 20.99 -13.75 -5.93
CA GLU A 310 21.77 -14.48 -6.95
C GLU A 310 21.71 -13.83 -8.33
N TYR A 311 20.82 -12.84 -8.50
CA TYR A 311 20.52 -12.16 -9.74
C TYR A 311 20.96 -10.71 -9.72
N LEU A 312 21.35 -10.19 -10.90
CA LEU A 312 21.58 -8.77 -11.08
C LEU A 312 20.26 -8.03 -11.12
N THR A 313 20.13 -6.97 -10.34
CA THR A 313 19.07 -5.98 -10.54
C THR A 313 19.30 -5.27 -11.86
N ARG A 314 18.31 -5.35 -12.76
CA ARG A 314 18.31 -4.66 -14.04
C ARG A 314 17.29 -3.55 -14.02
N GLU A 315 17.63 -2.43 -14.65
CA GLU A 315 16.75 -1.28 -14.79
C GLU A 315 16.48 -1.03 -16.27
N GLN A 316 15.22 -0.75 -16.62
CA GLN A 316 14.81 -0.35 -17.96
C GLN A 316 13.70 0.71 -17.92
N VAL A 317 13.62 1.52 -18.96
CA VAL A 317 12.54 2.50 -19.12
C VAL A 317 11.40 1.86 -19.90
N LEU A 318 10.18 1.96 -19.36
CA LEU A 318 8.94 1.55 -20.00
C LEU A 318 8.11 2.79 -20.32
N THR A 319 7.82 3.02 -21.59
CA THR A 319 6.88 4.05 -22.03
C THR A 319 5.52 3.41 -22.31
N VAL A 320 4.52 3.79 -21.52
CA VAL A 320 3.13 3.35 -21.67
C VAL A 320 2.35 4.38 -22.49
N THR A 321 1.86 3.99 -23.66
CA THR A 321 1.06 4.88 -24.53
C THR A 321 -0.43 4.66 -24.33
N GLU A 322 -1.25 5.69 -24.56
CA GLU A 322 -2.71 5.54 -24.57
C GLU A 322 -3.14 4.49 -25.61
N THR A 323 -4.08 3.63 -25.24
CA THR A 323 -4.71 2.73 -26.22
C THR A 323 -5.81 3.52 -26.91
N THR A 324 -5.57 3.98 -28.14
CA THR A 324 -6.56 4.70 -28.96
C THR A 324 -7.66 3.79 -29.52
N SER A 325 -7.57 2.48 -29.30
CA SER A 325 -8.54 1.51 -29.79
C SER A 325 -9.75 1.43 -28.86
N ALA A 326 -10.86 2.05 -29.26
CA ALA A 326 -12.16 1.45 -28.98
C ALA A 326 -12.12 -0.01 -29.47
N PRO A 327 -12.78 -0.98 -28.79
CA PRO A 327 -12.87 -2.33 -29.31
C PRO A 327 -13.56 -2.29 -30.68
N ASN A 328 -12.78 -2.32 -31.76
CA ASN A 328 -13.31 -2.48 -33.11
C ASN A 328 -13.78 -3.93 -33.20
N GLU A 329 -15.08 -4.11 -33.46
CA GLU A 329 -15.74 -5.42 -33.65
C GLU A 329 -15.12 -6.28 -34.78
N ALA A 330 -14.15 -5.75 -35.53
CA ALA A 330 -13.46 -6.41 -36.64
C ALA A 330 -12.13 -7.12 -36.26
N ASN A 331 -11.66 -7.02 -35.01
CA ASN A 331 -10.49 -7.77 -34.52
C ASN A 331 -10.81 -8.42 -33.17
N LEU A 332 -11.45 -9.59 -33.22
CA LEU A 332 -11.87 -10.37 -32.04
C LEU A 332 -10.70 -11.05 -31.29
N ASP A 333 -9.48 -11.00 -31.83
CA ASP A 333 -8.29 -11.57 -31.19
C ASP A 333 -7.21 -10.51 -30.91
N ARG A 334 -7.38 -9.89 -29.73
CA ARG A 334 -6.43 -9.12 -28.92
C ARG A 334 -6.27 -7.62 -29.25
N PRO A 335 -6.44 -6.74 -28.24
CA PRO A 335 -5.96 -5.36 -28.35
C PRO A 335 -4.44 -5.37 -28.55
N ALA A 336 -3.88 -4.29 -29.10
CA ALA A 336 -2.44 -4.08 -29.17
C ALA A 336 -1.88 -3.95 -27.73
N GLU A 337 -1.64 -5.09 -27.09
CA GLU A 337 -1.12 -5.18 -25.73
C GLU A 337 0.35 -4.77 -25.73
N GLN A 338 0.64 -3.66 -25.05
CA GLN A 338 2.02 -3.26 -24.79
C GLN A 338 2.68 -4.34 -23.94
N ARG A 339 3.91 -4.71 -24.29
CA ARG A 339 4.64 -5.81 -23.66
C ARG A 339 5.86 -5.27 -22.92
N LEU A 340 6.09 -5.78 -21.72
CA LEU A 340 7.33 -5.60 -20.98
C LEU A 340 8.12 -6.91 -20.99
N GLU A 341 9.29 -6.88 -21.63
CA GLU A 341 10.19 -8.01 -21.69
C GLU A 341 11.25 -7.92 -20.59
N ILE A 342 11.44 -9.01 -19.86
CA ILE A 342 12.37 -9.11 -18.74
C ILE A 342 13.14 -10.42 -18.93
N ARG A 343 14.46 -10.29 -19.09
CA ARG A 343 15.40 -11.40 -19.06
C ARG A 343 16.24 -11.29 -17.83
N LEU A 344 16.02 -12.20 -16.89
CA LEU A 344 16.78 -12.24 -15.65
C LEU A 344 18.19 -12.73 -15.92
N GLN A 345 19.15 -12.19 -15.17
CA GLN A 345 20.55 -12.57 -15.30
C GLN A 345 21.13 -12.88 -13.93
N ARG A 346 21.64 -14.10 -13.76
CA ARG A 346 22.41 -14.48 -12.59
C ARG A 346 23.81 -13.88 -12.67
N TRP A 347 24.35 -13.46 -11.52
CA TRP A 347 25.78 -13.22 -11.38
C TRP A 347 26.48 -14.38 -10.67
N VAL A 348 25.72 -15.23 -9.98
CA VAL A 348 26.16 -16.47 -9.37
C VAL A 348 25.08 -17.54 -9.50
N HIS A 349 25.49 -18.80 -9.67
CA HIS A 349 24.57 -19.93 -9.71
C HIS A 349 25.02 -21.01 -8.71
N PRO A 350 24.69 -20.86 -7.41
CA PRO A 350 25.19 -21.73 -6.34
C PRO A 350 24.85 -23.21 -6.52
N GLN A 351 23.73 -23.52 -7.18
CA GLN A 351 23.28 -24.90 -7.46
C GLN A 351 24.28 -25.68 -8.33
N ARG A 352 25.05 -25.01 -9.19
CA ARG A 352 26.14 -25.64 -9.97
C ARG A 352 27.28 -26.15 -9.08
N PHE A 353 27.33 -25.71 -7.84
CA PHE A 353 28.30 -26.13 -6.82
C PHE A 353 27.65 -26.96 -5.70
N GLY A 354 26.39 -27.38 -5.86
CA GLY A 354 25.66 -28.18 -4.87
C GLY A 354 25.06 -27.37 -3.71
N PHE A 355 25.03 -26.03 -3.80
CA PHE A 355 24.38 -25.17 -2.81
C PHE A 355 22.97 -24.80 -3.25
N TYR A 356 22.02 -24.84 -2.32
CA TYR A 356 20.62 -24.45 -2.54
C TYR A 356 20.27 -23.30 -1.60
N SER A 357 19.68 -22.25 -2.15
CA SER A 357 19.29 -21.08 -1.37
C SER A 357 17.98 -21.34 -0.64
N GLY A 358 17.90 -20.92 0.62
CA GLY A 358 16.67 -21.06 1.36
C GLY A 358 16.56 -20.09 2.52
N ASP A 359 15.32 -19.75 2.83
CA ASP A 359 14.96 -19.04 4.04
C ASP A 359 14.17 -20.01 4.93
N HIS A 360 14.77 -20.35 6.06
CA HIS A 360 14.25 -21.37 6.97
C HIS A 360 13.41 -20.76 8.11
N HIS A 361 13.17 -19.44 8.11
CA HIS A 361 12.41 -18.76 9.14
C HIS A 361 11.53 -17.65 8.56
N ILE A 362 10.47 -18.04 7.86
CA ILE A 362 9.46 -17.13 7.30
C ILE A 362 8.19 -17.16 8.16
N HIS A 363 7.55 -16.01 8.37
CA HIS A 363 6.20 -15.95 8.94
C HIS A 363 5.17 -15.48 7.91
N ALA A 364 4.09 -16.23 7.75
CA ALA A 364 2.94 -15.80 6.95
C ALA A 364 2.00 -14.86 7.71
N ALA A 365 2.13 -14.75 9.03
CA ALA A 365 1.19 -14.04 9.89
C ALA A 365 1.88 -13.40 11.10
N GLY A 366 1.17 -12.47 11.75
CA GLY A 366 1.47 -11.90 13.08
C GLY A 366 2.22 -10.55 13.08
N CYS A 367 2.64 -10.04 11.91
CA CYS A 367 3.23 -8.70 11.79
C CYS A 367 2.33 -7.73 11.00
N ALA A 368 2.07 -8.03 9.74
CA ALA A 368 1.24 -7.22 8.85
C ALA A 368 0.38 -8.13 7.98
N HIS A 369 -0.87 -7.73 7.75
CA HIS A 369 -1.86 -8.41 6.91
C HIS A 369 -2.93 -7.43 6.40
N TYR A 370 -3.74 -7.86 5.44
CA TYR A 370 -4.75 -7.03 4.80
C TYR A 370 -6.00 -6.82 5.64
N THR A 371 -6.33 -7.77 6.51
CA THR A 371 -7.58 -7.79 7.29
C THR A 371 -7.33 -8.21 8.74
N SER A 372 -6.70 -9.36 8.94
CA SER A 372 -6.39 -9.93 10.26
C SER A 372 -4.92 -10.33 10.33
N PRO A 373 -4.06 -9.60 11.07
CA PRO A 373 -2.65 -9.95 11.23
C PRO A 373 -2.44 -11.40 11.66
N THR A 374 -3.33 -11.95 12.50
CA THR A 374 -3.23 -13.31 13.05
C THR A 374 -3.63 -14.39 12.06
N GLU A 375 -4.42 -14.07 11.03
CA GLU A 375 -4.66 -15.00 9.92
C GLU A 375 -3.50 -14.97 8.95
N GLY A 376 -2.97 -13.79 8.61
CA GLY A 376 -1.86 -13.66 7.66
C GLY A 376 -2.23 -14.11 6.24
N VAL A 377 -1.20 -14.35 5.43
CA VAL A 377 -1.32 -14.65 3.99
C VAL A 377 -1.44 -16.16 3.70
N LEU A 378 -1.99 -16.49 2.54
CA LEU A 378 -2.15 -17.85 2.05
C LEU A 378 -0.83 -18.43 1.49
N PRO A 379 -0.70 -19.77 1.44
CA PRO A 379 0.49 -20.43 0.87
C PRO A 379 0.84 -19.99 -0.56
N VAL A 380 -0.15 -19.71 -1.41
CA VAL A 380 0.08 -19.24 -2.79
C VAL A 380 0.72 -17.85 -2.84
N GLU A 381 0.37 -16.98 -1.90
CA GLU A 381 0.94 -15.63 -1.79
C GLU A 381 2.38 -15.71 -1.26
N MET A 382 2.63 -16.58 -0.28
CA MET A 382 3.98 -16.81 0.24
C MET A 382 4.89 -17.50 -0.79
N PHE A 383 4.37 -18.49 -1.51
CA PHE A 383 5.12 -19.16 -2.59
C PHE A 383 5.60 -18.17 -3.65
N ARG A 384 4.75 -17.20 -3.99
CA ARG A 384 5.11 -16.14 -4.94
C ARG A 384 6.31 -15.32 -4.47
N GLN A 385 6.41 -15.02 -3.18
CA GLN A 385 7.56 -14.33 -2.57
C GLN A 385 8.81 -15.21 -2.66
N VAL A 386 8.71 -16.47 -2.19
CA VAL A 386 9.83 -17.45 -2.21
C VAL A 386 10.37 -17.65 -3.63
N LYS A 387 9.48 -17.89 -4.61
CA LYS A 387 9.87 -18.09 -6.01
C LYS A 387 10.43 -16.82 -6.64
N GLY A 388 9.84 -15.67 -6.32
CA GLY A 388 10.24 -14.37 -6.81
C GLY A 388 11.56 -13.86 -6.23
N GLU A 389 11.95 -14.32 -5.06
CA GLU A 389 13.27 -14.10 -4.45
C GLU A 389 14.30 -15.19 -4.82
N GLY A 390 13.95 -16.08 -5.75
CA GLY A 390 14.88 -17.08 -6.28
C GLY A 390 15.26 -18.19 -5.29
N LEU A 391 14.50 -18.37 -4.21
CA LEU A 391 14.78 -19.38 -3.20
C LEU A 391 14.43 -20.79 -3.70
N ASN A 392 15.22 -21.77 -3.27
CA ASN A 392 14.92 -23.19 -3.45
C ASN A 392 14.05 -23.76 -2.34
N VAL A 393 14.16 -23.23 -1.12
CA VAL A 393 13.37 -23.68 0.03
C VAL A 393 12.91 -22.47 0.85
N GLY A 394 11.60 -22.34 1.03
CA GLY A 394 11.00 -21.42 1.99
C GLY A 394 10.30 -22.20 3.10
N CYS A 395 10.74 -22.04 4.35
CA CYS A 395 10.10 -22.65 5.51
C CYS A 395 9.22 -21.62 6.22
N VAL A 396 7.90 -21.78 6.11
CA VAL A 396 6.92 -20.98 6.81
C VAL A 396 6.71 -21.55 8.21
N LEU A 397 7.16 -20.82 9.22
CA LEU A 397 7.03 -21.20 10.61
C LEU A 397 5.74 -20.62 11.19
N THR A 398 4.78 -21.51 11.39
CA THR A 398 3.59 -21.22 12.19
C THR A 398 4.04 -20.91 13.62
N TRP A 399 3.44 -19.93 14.28
CA TRP A 399 3.79 -19.52 15.63
C TRP A 399 2.55 -19.10 16.43
N GLY A 400 2.65 -19.00 17.75
CA GLY A 400 1.53 -18.89 18.69
C GLY A 400 0.40 -17.96 18.25
N PRO A 401 0.67 -16.68 17.93
CA PRO A 401 -0.36 -15.71 17.52
C PRO A 401 -1.21 -16.11 16.32
N CYS A 402 -0.70 -16.97 15.43
CA CYS A 402 -1.40 -17.43 14.23
C CYS A 402 -1.67 -18.94 14.21
N TYR A 403 -1.28 -19.66 15.26
CA TYR A 403 -1.27 -21.12 15.27
C TYR A 403 -2.64 -21.72 14.98
N GLY A 404 -3.70 -21.17 15.58
CA GLY A 404 -5.07 -21.62 15.35
C GLY A 404 -5.50 -21.61 13.86
N HIS A 405 -5.04 -20.65 13.07
CA HIS A 405 -5.38 -20.53 11.65
C HIS A 405 -4.32 -21.18 10.74
N GLN A 406 -3.06 -20.77 10.83
CA GLN A 406 -2.02 -21.13 9.87
C GLN A 406 -1.62 -22.61 9.93
N ARG A 407 -1.86 -23.31 11.05
CA ARG A 407 -1.57 -24.75 11.19
C ARG A 407 -2.32 -25.62 10.15
N GLN A 408 -3.43 -25.13 9.59
CA GLN A 408 -4.18 -25.87 8.57
C GLN A 408 -3.39 -26.09 7.26
N PHE A 409 -2.34 -25.29 7.02
CA PHE A 409 -1.50 -25.39 5.82
C PHE A 409 -0.32 -26.36 5.98
N PHE A 410 -0.17 -26.96 7.16
CA PHE A 410 0.87 -27.94 7.42
C PHE A 410 0.56 -29.30 6.79
N ALA A 411 1.59 -29.90 6.20
CA ALA A 411 1.65 -31.32 5.89
C ALA A 411 3.08 -31.84 6.16
N PRO A 412 3.27 -33.17 6.33
CA PRO A 412 4.60 -33.77 6.45
C PRO A 412 5.48 -33.54 5.21
N LYS A 413 4.85 -33.43 4.03
CA LYS A 413 5.50 -33.12 2.75
C LYS A 413 5.49 -31.60 2.47
N PRO A 414 6.32 -31.10 1.53
CA PRO A 414 6.16 -29.75 1.00
C PRO A 414 4.73 -29.47 0.53
N HIS A 415 4.30 -28.22 0.64
CA HIS A 415 2.96 -27.78 0.24
C HIS A 415 2.75 -28.00 -1.27
N ASP A 416 1.52 -28.30 -1.69
CA ASP A 416 1.21 -28.67 -3.09
C ASP A 416 1.41 -27.53 -4.11
N VAL A 417 1.67 -26.30 -3.65
CA VAL A 417 2.05 -25.15 -4.51
C VAL A 417 3.52 -25.19 -4.92
N SER A 418 4.30 -26.07 -4.29
CA SER A 418 5.73 -26.21 -4.55
C SER A 418 6.00 -26.68 -5.99
N GLU A 419 7.14 -26.27 -6.50
CA GLU A 419 7.69 -26.71 -7.78
C GLU A 419 8.98 -27.52 -7.55
N PRO A 420 9.45 -28.32 -8.53
CA PRO A 420 10.58 -29.23 -8.32
C PRO A 420 11.85 -28.58 -7.73
N LEU A 421 12.13 -27.31 -8.06
CA LEU A 421 13.30 -26.57 -7.58
C LEU A 421 12.97 -25.42 -6.62
N THR A 422 11.71 -25.27 -6.24
CA THR A 422 11.26 -24.25 -5.26
C THR A 422 10.21 -24.87 -4.37
N LEU A 423 10.58 -25.16 -3.12
CA LEU A 423 9.74 -25.82 -2.14
C LEU A 423 9.23 -24.81 -1.11
N LEU A 424 7.95 -24.91 -0.77
CA LEU A 424 7.37 -24.23 0.37
C LEU A 424 6.96 -25.28 1.40
N LYS A 425 7.51 -25.23 2.60
CA LYS A 425 7.17 -26.12 3.70
C LYS A 425 6.64 -25.33 4.88
N TYR A 426 5.50 -25.75 5.41
CA TYR A 426 4.99 -25.24 6.67
C TYR A 426 5.52 -26.10 7.80
N ASP A 427 6.03 -25.44 8.83
CA ASP A 427 6.64 -26.01 10.03
C ASP A 427 6.31 -25.10 11.22
N LEU A 428 7.07 -25.17 12.32
CA LEU A 428 6.70 -24.51 13.58
C LEU A 428 7.86 -23.72 14.17
N GLU A 429 7.60 -22.49 14.61
CA GLU A 429 8.45 -21.77 15.57
C GLU A 429 7.76 -21.82 16.93
N ILE A 430 8.49 -22.24 17.96
CA ILE A 430 8.04 -22.16 19.34
C ILE A 430 8.27 -20.73 19.85
N SER A 431 7.39 -19.84 19.41
CA SER A 431 7.22 -18.47 19.90
C SER A 431 5.73 -18.24 20.23
N GLY A 432 5.41 -17.65 21.38
CA GLY A 432 4.03 -17.55 21.86
C GLY A 432 3.45 -18.84 22.47
N PHE A 433 4.29 -19.85 22.73
CA PHE A 433 3.94 -21.11 23.42
C PHE A 433 4.56 -21.15 24.82
N GLY A 434 4.34 -22.25 25.55
CA GLY A 434 4.78 -22.44 26.94
C GLY A 434 6.27 -22.13 27.20
N SER A 435 7.17 -22.48 26.27
CA SER A 435 8.61 -22.32 26.47
C SER A 435 9.20 -21.00 25.95
N GLN A 436 8.37 -20.07 25.44
CA GLN A 436 8.85 -18.83 24.81
C GLN A 436 9.75 -17.97 25.71
N ALA A 437 9.57 -18.07 27.03
CA ALA A 437 10.35 -17.31 28.02
C ALA A 437 11.83 -17.71 28.05
N LEU A 438 12.20 -18.86 27.48
CA LEU A 438 13.58 -19.32 27.34
C LEU A 438 14.10 -19.18 25.91
N GLY A 439 13.52 -18.26 25.13
CA GLY A 439 13.81 -18.01 23.73
C GLY A 439 12.91 -18.78 22.76
N HIS A 440 13.03 -18.44 21.48
CA HIS A 440 12.27 -19.07 20.40
C HIS A 440 13.10 -20.12 19.69
N VAL A 441 12.48 -21.25 19.35
CA VAL A 441 13.14 -22.34 18.62
C VAL A 441 12.39 -22.70 17.35
N CYS A 442 13.12 -22.84 16.23
CA CYS A 442 12.59 -23.34 14.97
C CYS A 442 12.55 -24.86 15.00
N LEU A 443 11.45 -25.47 14.55
CA LEU A 443 11.28 -26.90 14.40
C LEU A 443 10.95 -27.19 12.92
N LEU A 444 11.93 -27.67 12.17
CA LEU A 444 11.87 -27.86 10.72
C LEU A 444 11.71 -29.34 10.35
N ASN A 445 11.08 -29.58 9.20
CA ASN A 445 10.83 -30.90 8.62
C ASN A 445 10.05 -31.84 9.57
N LEU A 446 9.02 -31.29 10.23
CA LEU A 446 8.17 -32.06 11.12
C LEU A 446 7.25 -33.01 10.34
N GLN A 447 6.96 -34.16 10.93
CA GLN A 447 5.94 -35.11 10.50
C GLN A 447 4.58 -34.80 11.15
N ASP A 448 4.59 -34.22 12.35
CA ASP A 448 3.42 -33.74 13.07
C ASP A 448 3.79 -32.46 13.83
N GLN A 449 2.92 -31.46 13.72
CA GLN A 449 3.03 -30.19 14.44
C GLN A 449 2.24 -30.17 15.77
N THR A 450 1.48 -31.22 16.06
CA THR A 450 0.65 -31.32 17.27
C THR A 450 1.46 -31.92 18.41
N TYR A 451 1.94 -31.08 19.31
CA TYR A 451 2.69 -31.58 20.47
C TYR A 451 1.80 -32.46 21.36
N PRO A 452 2.31 -33.58 21.92
CA PRO A 452 1.53 -34.46 22.79
C PRO A 452 0.85 -33.72 23.95
N GLY A 453 -0.47 -33.91 24.10
CA GLY A 453 -1.27 -33.26 25.14
C GLY A 453 -1.65 -31.80 24.86
N SER A 454 -1.26 -31.24 23.71
CA SER A 454 -1.66 -29.88 23.31
C SER A 454 -3.08 -29.75 22.78
N ASP A 455 -3.70 -30.87 22.42
CA ASP A 455 -4.98 -30.95 21.70
C ASP A 455 -5.03 -30.04 20.45
N GLY A 456 -3.87 -29.76 19.86
CA GLY A 456 -3.76 -28.89 18.70
C GLY A 456 -3.99 -27.40 19.00
N THR A 457 -3.77 -26.98 20.25
CA THR A 457 -3.83 -25.57 20.69
C THR A 457 -2.45 -25.04 21.04
N GLU A 458 -2.26 -23.72 20.99
CA GLU A 458 -1.00 -23.04 21.32
C GLU A 458 -0.76 -22.87 22.83
N THR A 459 -1.80 -23.03 23.65
CA THR A 459 -1.75 -22.73 25.09
C THR A 459 -1.76 -23.96 26.01
N LYS A 460 -2.20 -25.12 25.52
CA LYS A 460 -2.31 -26.35 26.33
C LYS A 460 -1.12 -27.27 26.11
N GLY A 461 -0.67 -27.96 27.16
CA GLY A 461 0.24 -29.12 27.07
C GLY A 461 1.69 -28.83 26.66
N TRP A 462 2.01 -27.60 26.24
CA TRP A 462 3.36 -27.21 25.87
C TRP A 462 4.30 -27.14 27.10
N PRO A 463 5.53 -27.66 27.00
CA PRO A 463 6.54 -27.54 28.05
C PRO A 463 6.90 -26.09 28.35
N SER A 464 7.32 -25.79 29.58
CA SER A 464 7.78 -24.46 29.99
C SER A 464 9.25 -24.18 29.66
N TRP A 465 9.99 -25.15 29.10
CA TRP A 465 11.37 -24.98 28.63
C TRP A 465 11.61 -25.65 27.27
N THR A 466 12.69 -25.28 26.57
CA THR A 466 12.89 -25.61 25.15
C THR A 466 13.37 -27.05 24.89
N THR A 467 14.03 -27.70 25.83
CA THR A 467 14.62 -29.04 25.61
C THR A 467 13.63 -30.12 25.17
N PRO A 468 12.43 -30.26 25.77
CA PRO A 468 11.50 -31.34 25.41
C PRO A 468 10.92 -31.13 24.01
N VAL A 469 10.61 -29.88 23.62
CA VAL A 469 10.13 -29.58 22.26
C VAL A 469 11.21 -29.83 21.20
N MET A 470 12.48 -29.52 21.50
CA MET A 470 13.60 -29.83 20.60
C MET A 470 13.84 -31.34 20.48
N ARG A 471 13.75 -32.10 21.59
CA ARG A 471 13.81 -33.58 21.56
C ARG A 471 12.67 -34.17 20.75
N TRP A 472 11.46 -33.62 20.90
CA TRP A 472 10.29 -34.04 20.13
C TRP A 472 10.49 -33.80 18.63
N ALA A 473 11.01 -32.64 18.21
CA ALA A 473 11.35 -32.41 16.80
C ALA A 473 12.39 -33.42 16.29
N LYS A 474 13.44 -33.69 17.07
CA LYS A 474 14.47 -34.68 16.69
C LYS A 474 13.92 -36.10 16.58
N ALA A 475 12.98 -36.49 17.43
CA ALA A 475 12.34 -37.81 17.37
C ALA A 475 11.54 -38.03 16.06
N GLN A 476 11.12 -36.95 15.40
CA GLN A 476 10.46 -37.00 14.08
C GLN A 476 11.44 -36.98 12.90
N GLY A 477 12.75 -36.92 13.16
CA GLY A 477 13.77 -36.68 12.12
C GLY A 477 13.93 -35.21 11.74
N GLY A 478 13.31 -34.29 12.51
CA GLY A 478 13.36 -32.86 12.25
C GLY A 478 14.70 -32.19 12.61
N ILE A 479 14.88 -30.98 12.10
CA ILE A 479 16.01 -30.10 12.41
C ILE A 479 15.50 -29.00 13.33
N THR A 480 16.25 -28.67 14.38
CA THR A 480 15.83 -27.66 15.35
C THR A 480 17.00 -26.92 15.95
N GLY A 481 16.76 -25.65 16.32
CA GLY A 481 17.71 -24.76 16.94
C GLY A 481 17.03 -23.45 17.38
N TYR A 482 17.78 -22.62 18.09
CA TYR A 482 17.33 -21.27 18.46
C TYR A 482 17.21 -20.38 17.22
N ALA A 483 16.11 -19.62 17.15
CA ALA A 483 15.81 -18.75 16.03
C ALA A 483 16.73 -17.52 15.97
N HIS A 484 16.84 -16.80 17.08
CA HIS A 484 17.59 -15.56 17.18
C HIS A 484 18.08 -15.32 18.62
N SER A 485 19.22 -14.66 18.77
CA SER A 485 19.92 -14.46 20.05
C SER A 485 19.43 -13.28 20.90
N ALA A 486 18.51 -12.44 20.39
CA ALA A 486 18.12 -11.19 21.05
C ALA A 486 16.69 -11.22 21.64
N SER A 487 15.66 -11.46 20.82
CA SER A 487 14.28 -11.43 21.30
C SER A 487 13.96 -12.68 22.13
N GLY A 488 13.54 -12.51 23.38
CA GLY A 488 13.21 -13.61 24.29
C GLY A 488 14.40 -14.26 25.03
N LEU A 489 15.64 -13.81 24.78
CA LEU A 489 16.85 -14.29 25.46
C LEU A 489 17.58 -13.18 26.25
N ALA A 490 16.91 -12.03 26.44
CA ALA A 490 17.45 -10.93 27.23
C ALA A 490 17.59 -11.32 28.71
N ILE A 491 18.71 -10.97 29.31
CA ILE A 491 18.98 -11.20 30.73
C ILE A 491 18.56 -9.93 31.49
N ASP A 492 17.60 -10.07 32.42
CA ASP A 492 17.40 -9.06 33.47
C ASP A 492 18.43 -9.34 34.57
N ALA A 493 19.57 -8.66 34.48
CA ALA A 493 20.68 -8.82 35.42
C ALA A 493 20.23 -8.54 36.87
N ALA A 494 19.38 -7.54 37.10
CA ALA A 494 18.94 -7.19 38.44
C ALA A 494 18.03 -8.28 39.03
N ALA A 495 17.10 -8.83 38.26
CA ALA A 495 16.27 -9.94 38.70
C ALA A 495 17.07 -11.23 38.89
N ALA A 496 18.05 -11.50 38.02
CA ALA A 496 18.94 -12.65 38.15
C ALA A 496 19.80 -12.56 39.42
N THR A 497 20.43 -11.40 39.68
CA THR A 497 21.22 -11.14 40.88
C THR A 497 20.37 -11.25 42.14
N ARG A 498 19.16 -10.67 42.17
CA ARG A 498 18.23 -10.81 43.32
C ARG A 498 17.91 -12.27 43.61
N ARG A 499 17.67 -13.08 42.58
CA ARG A 499 17.39 -14.52 42.73
C ARG A 499 18.61 -15.28 43.27
N LEU A 500 19.80 -14.96 42.76
CA LEU A 500 21.05 -15.56 43.23
C LEU A 500 21.27 -15.25 44.72
N LEU A 501 21.19 -13.98 45.13
CA LEU A 501 21.31 -13.60 46.53
C LEU A 501 20.23 -14.26 47.39
N GLN A 502 18.94 -14.14 47.03
CA GLN A 502 17.86 -14.79 47.78
C GLN A 502 18.03 -16.31 47.97
N THR A 503 18.72 -16.98 47.05
CA THR A 503 18.90 -18.44 47.09
C THR A 503 20.17 -18.85 47.83
N TYR A 504 21.25 -18.07 47.70
CA TYR A 504 22.59 -18.49 48.10
C TYR A 504 23.26 -17.61 49.16
N ASP A 505 22.82 -16.35 49.35
CA ASP A 505 23.29 -15.44 50.42
C ASP A 505 22.62 -15.85 51.74
N GLN A 506 23.30 -16.71 52.49
CA GLN A 506 22.76 -17.32 53.71
C GLN A 506 22.85 -16.37 54.90
N ASP A 507 23.90 -15.55 54.95
CA ASP A 507 24.12 -14.58 56.02
C ASP A 507 23.43 -13.22 55.78
N GLN A 508 22.84 -13.05 54.59
CA GLN A 508 22.05 -11.88 54.18
C GLN A 508 22.87 -10.59 54.15
N ASP A 509 24.18 -10.69 53.88
CA ASP A 509 25.08 -9.54 53.80
C ASP A 509 24.99 -8.79 52.46
N GLY A 510 24.22 -9.32 51.50
CA GLY A 510 23.99 -8.74 50.18
C GLY A 510 25.06 -9.12 49.15
N CYS A 511 25.99 -9.99 49.50
CA CYS A 511 27.03 -10.56 48.64
C CYS A 511 26.93 -12.09 48.62
N LEU A 512 27.76 -12.75 47.81
CA LEU A 512 28.00 -14.18 47.96
C LEU A 512 29.43 -14.34 48.45
N SER A 513 29.66 -15.25 49.37
CA SER A 513 30.99 -15.71 49.73
C SER A 513 31.41 -16.93 48.88
N SER A 514 32.71 -17.25 48.87
CA SER A 514 33.20 -18.44 48.16
C SER A 514 32.48 -19.75 48.57
N PRO A 515 32.18 -20.00 49.87
CA PRO A 515 31.35 -21.13 50.27
C PRO A 515 29.94 -21.11 49.70
N GLU A 516 29.25 -19.97 49.74
CA GLU A 516 27.86 -19.80 49.28
C GLU A 516 27.73 -19.96 47.76
N ALA A 517 28.75 -19.52 47.03
CA ALA A 517 28.77 -19.55 45.58
C ALA A 517 29.05 -20.95 44.98
N LYS A 518 29.46 -21.95 45.78
CA LYS A 518 29.79 -23.31 45.29
C LYS A 518 28.64 -24.03 44.60
N GLY A 519 27.40 -23.72 44.97
CA GLY A 519 26.18 -24.30 44.39
C GLY A 519 25.49 -23.40 43.37
N ALA A 520 26.01 -22.19 43.14
CA ALA A 520 25.40 -21.20 42.27
C ALA A 520 25.84 -21.39 40.81
N LEU A 521 24.92 -21.15 39.87
CA LEU A 521 25.26 -21.04 38.45
C LEU A 521 25.81 -19.64 38.17
N LEU A 522 27.14 -19.54 38.14
CA LEU A 522 27.85 -18.29 37.87
C LEU A 522 28.24 -18.17 36.39
N PRO A 523 28.34 -16.95 35.83
CA PRO A 523 28.77 -16.74 34.45
C PRO A 523 30.23 -17.14 34.20
N GLU A 524 31.08 -17.09 35.24
CA GLU A 524 32.47 -17.54 35.23
C GLU A 524 32.84 -18.19 36.58
N SER A 525 34.05 -18.74 36.71
CA SER A 525 34.52 -19.30 37.99
C SER A 525 34.56 -18.23 39.09
N TRP A 526 34.20 -18.60 40.33
CA TRP A 526 34.27 -17.70 41.50
C TRP A 526 35.56 -16.89 41.57
N VAL A 527 36.70 -17.58 41.45
CA VAL A 527 38.05 -16.98 41.51
C VAL A 527 38.26 -15.86 40.49
N ARG A 528 37.58 -15.90 39.33
CA ARG A 528 37.70 -14.90 38.26
C ARG A 528 36.71 -13.75 38.41
N ILE A 529 35.62 -13.97 39.14
CA ILE A 529 34.62 -12.93 39.43
C ILE A 529 35.05 -12.11 40.66
N ASP A 530 35.68 -12.77 41.63
CA ASP A 530 36.10 -12.22 42.93
C ASP A 530 37.55 -11.67 42.92
N SER A 531 38.27 -11.83 41.80
CA SER A 531 39.57 -11.20 41.54
C SER A 531 39.40 -9.78 41.01
#